data_AF-A0A6N9Q071-F1
#
_entry.id   AF-A0A6N9Q071-F1
#
_cell.length_a   1.000
_cell.length_b   1.000
_cell.length_c   1.000
_cell.angle_alpha   90.00
_cell.angle_beta   90.00
_cell.angle_gamma   90.00
#
_symmetry.space_group_name_H-M   'P 1'
#
loop_
_entity.id
_entity.type
_entity.pdbx_description
1 polymer ?
#
loop_
_entity_poly.entity_id
_entity_poly.type
_entity_poly.pdbx_seq_one_letter_code
_entity_poly.pdbx_strand_id
1 'polypeptide(L)'
;MTIVDFLINIPLWDAKNNKTKVVNLSDIKDWTSIGRKIHIVTNDNDVLEFPVNITELGMCLKSLNHIQVDRNYVVNKRKLIDYKKHPDTIYLEDGTSRIIPDSRAKEHGLNQIELPISPDGDELLLSSLLDYITNIINSKHIDDKTRKKLQDIIEILEKKHPDT
;
A
#
# COMPACT_ATOMS: atom_id res chain seq x y z
N MET A 1 13.38 10.72 10.38
CA MET A 1 12.12 10.05 9.99
C MET A 1 11.89 10.25 8.50
N THR A 2 11.86 9.18 7.70
CA THR A 2 11.70 9.17 6.23
C THR A 2 10.23 8.85 5.86
N ILE A 3 9.78 9.07 4.62
CA ILE A 3 8.46 8.55 4.13
C ILE A 3 8.30 7.05 4.44
N VAL A 4 9.41 6.31 4.45
CA VAL A 4 9.49 4.91 4.87
C VAL A 4 9.02 4.71 6.31
N ASP A 5 9.39 5.58 7.26
CA ASP A 5 8.98 5.46 8.66
C ASP A 5 7.47 5.71 8.87
N PHE A 6 6.84 6.46 7.97
CA PHE A 6 5.38 6.66 7.95
C PHE A 6 4.66 5.44 7.34
N LEU A 7 5.19 4.88 6.25
CA LEU A 7 4.67 3.65 5.65
C LEU A 7 4.75 2.44 6.61
N ILE A 8 5.58 2.49 7.66
CA ILE A 8 5.61 1.47 8.71
C ILE A 8 4.30 1.47 9.55
N ASN A 9 3.47 2.52 9.56
CA ASN A 9 2.21 2.55 10.32
C ASN A 9 1.09 3.25 9.52
N ILE A 10 0.50 2.54 8.56
CA ILE A 10 -0.50 3.11 7.65
C ILE A 10 -1.88 3.05 8.31
N PRO A 11 -2.58 4.18 8.46
CA PRO A 11 -3.99 4.17 8.84
C PRO A 11 -4.85 3.72 7.65
N LEU A 12 -5.59 2.62 7.80
CA LEU A 12 -6.43 2.05 6.77
C LEU A 12 -7.88 1.91 7.25
N TRP A 13 -8.84 1.94 6.33
CA TRP A 13 -10.24 1.81 6.67
C TRP A 13 -10.65 0.34 6.76
N ASP A 14 -11.15 -0.08 7.92
CA ASP A 14 -11.78 -1.39 8.13
C ASP A 14 -13.28 -1.26 7.90
N ALA A 15 -13.74 -1.57 6.69
CA ALA A 15 -15.15 -1.46 6.32
C ALA A 15 -16.06 -2.39 7.12
N LYS A 16 -15.54 -3.54 7.58
CA LYS A 16 -16.31 -4.53 8.35
C LYS A 16 -16.62 -4.02 9.76
N ASN A 17 -15.66 -3.36 10.38
CA ASN A 17 -15.79 -2.82 11.74
C ASN A 17 -16.08 -1.31 11.77
N ASN A 18 -16.21 -0.67 10.61
CA ASN A 18 -16.49 0.76 10.44
C ASN A 18 -15.55 1.66 11.27
N LYS A 19 -14.25 1.35 11.23
CA LYS A 19 -13.21 2.06 12.00
C LYS A 19 -11.90 2.13 11.23
N THR A 20 -11.04 3.07 11.60
CA THR A 20 -9.66 3.10 11.10
C THR A 20 -8.78 2.12 11.90
N LYS A 21 -8.00 1.29 11.19
CA LYS A 21 -7.00 0.38 11.76
C LYS A 21 -5.61 0.83 11.29
N VAL A 22 -4.70 1.06 12.22
CA VAL A 22 -3.29 1.30 11.88
C VAL A 22 -2.61 -0.05 11.70
N VAL A 23 -1.98 -0.27 10.54
CA VAL A 23 -1.28 -1.51 10.23
C VAL A 23 0.17 -1.25 9.86
N ASN A 24 1.03 -2.23 10.13
CA ASN A 24 2.40 -2.19 9.67
C ASN A 24 2.51 -2.67 8.23
N LEU A 25 3.38 -2.04 7.44
CA LEU A 25 3.67 -2.49 6.08
C LEU A 25 4.15 -3.95 6.02
N SER A 26 4.92 -4.38 7.02
CA SER A 26 5.37 -5.78 7.12
C SER A 26 4.21 -6.77 7.24
N ASP A 27 3.08 -6.27 7.72
CA ASP A 27 1.88 -7.05 7.97
C ASP A 27 0.96 -7.09 6.75
N ILE A 28 1.34 -6.44 5.65
CA ILE A 28 0.59 -6.41 4.40
C ILE A 28 1.15 -7.45 3.45
N LYS A 29 0.27 -8.32 2.96
CA LYS A 29 0.55 -9.36 1.96
C LYS A 29 0.50 -8.78 0.56
N ASP A 30 -0.61 -8.14 0.25
CA ASP A 30 -0.87 -7.61 -1.08
C ASP A 30 -1.85 -6.43 -1.10
N TRP A 31 -1.81 -5.73 -2.22
CA TRP A 31 -2.61 -4.58 -2.56
C TRP A 31 -3.28 -4.86 -3.90
N THR A 32 -4.59 -4.68 -3.98
CA THR A 32 -5.38 -4.90 -5.19
C THR A 32 -6.23 -3.67 -5.48
N SER A 33 -6.14 -3.11 -6.68
CA SER A 33 -7.05 -2.05 -7.12
C SER A 33 -8.41 -2.64 -7.47
N ILE A 34 -9.47 -2.18 -6.80
CA ILE A 34 -10.86 -2.56 -7.07
C ILE A 34 -11.70 -1.28 -7.20
N GLY A 35 -12.05 -0.94 -8.44
CA GLY A 35 -12.79 0.29 -8.75
C GLY A 35 -11.94 1.54 -8.48
N ARG A 36 -12.38 2.38 -7.53
CA ARG A 36 -11.67 3.61 -7.11
C ARG A 36 -10.94 3.47 -5.77
N LYS A 37 -10.78 2.24 -5.28
CA LYS A 37 -10.17 1.95 -3.99
C LYS A 37 -9.09 0.89 -4.16
N ILE A 38 -8.10 0.91 -3.28
CA ILE A 38 -7.19 -0.20 -3.06
C ILE A 38 -7.72 -1.04 -1.91
N HIS A 39 -7.81 -2.34 -2.15
CA HIS A 39 -8.04 -3.36 -1.15
C HIS A 39 -6.68 -3.90 -0.69
N ILE A 40 -6.51 -4.04 0.61
CA ILE A 40 -5.24 -4.28 1.26
C ILE A 40 -5.42 -5.49 2.15
N VAL A 41 -4.66 -6.53 1.87
CA VAL A 41 -4.83 -7.81 2.54
C VAL A 41 -3.69 -7.96 3.52
N THR A 42 -4.03 -8.09 4.81
CA THR A 42 -3.05 -8.23 5.89
C THR A 42 -2.71 -9.70 6.19
N ASN A 43 -1.72 -9.92 7.05
CA ASN A 43 -1.32 -11.25 7.50
C ASN A 43 -2.47 -12.02 8.16
N ASP A 44 -3.35 -11.31 8.87
CA ASP A 44 -4.53 -11.86 9.53
C ASP A 44 -5.70 -12.12 8.56
N ASN A 45 -5.49 -11.91 7.25
CA ASN A 45 -6.51 -11.97 6.20
C ASN A 45 -7.63 -10.93 6.35
N ASP A 46 -7.43 -9.88 7.16
CA ASP A 46 -8.29 -8.71 7.10
C ASP A 46 -8.12 -8.01 5.75
N VAL A 47 -9.24 -7.59 5.17
CA VAL A 47 -9.29 -6.75 3.97
C VAL A 47 -9.60 -5.34 4.42
N LEU A 48 -8.63 -4.45 4.21
CA LEU A 48 -8.73 -3.03 4.56
C LEU A 48 -8.78 -2.21 3.27
N GLU A 49 -9.44 -1.07 3.32
CA GLU A 49 -9.63 -0.19 2.17
C GLU A 49 -8.79 1.07 2.29
N PHE A 50 -8.32 1.54 1.14
CA PHE A 50 -7.61 2.81 1.00
C PHE A 50 -8.08 3.51 -0.28
N PRO A 51 -8.56 4.75 -0.21
CA PRO A 51 -9.25 5.41 -1.33
C PRO A 51 -8.29 6.02 -2.39
N VAL A 52 -7.05 5.54 -2.48
CA VAL A 52 -6.01 6.04 -3.41
C VAL A 52 -5.88 5.10 -4.60
N ASN A 53 -5.29 5.53 -5.72
CA ASN A 53 -5.02 4.67 -6.87
C ASN A 53 -3.74 3.82 -6.64
N ILE A 54 -3.75 2.55 -7.03
CA ILE A 54 -2.60 1.65 -6.86
C ILE A 54 -1.35 2.09 -7.64
N THR A 55 -1.54 2.85 -8.73
CA THR A 55 -0.44 3.42 -9.52
C THR A 55 0.32 4.46 -8.70
N GLU A 56 -0.39 5.25 -7.90
CA GLU A 56 0.19 6.24 -6.99
C GLU A 56 0.89 5.53 -5.81
N LEU A 57 0.28 4.48 -5.28
CA LEU A 57 0.82 3.71 -4.15
C LEU A 57 2.06 2.87 -4.51
N GLY A 58 2.13 2.34 -5.74
CA GLY A 58 3.22 1.49 -6.22
C GLY A 58 4.59 2.16 -6.11
N MET A 59 4.67 3.49 -6.22
CA MET A 59 5.93 4.24 -6.19
C MET A 59 6.58 4.25 -4.79
N CYS A 60 5.78 4.41 -3.73
CA CYS A 60 6.22 4.32 -2.33
C CYS A 60 6.67 2.91 -1.93
N LEU A 61 6.10 1.89 -2.56
CA LEU A 61 6.32 0.49 -2.22
C LEU A 61 7.62 -0.07 -2.85
N LYS A 62 8.20 0.60 -3.87
CA LYS A 62 9.43 0.16 -4.56
C LYS A 62 10.62 0.04 -3.62
N SER A 63 10.74 0.94 -2.65
CA SER A 63 11.80 0.95 -1.65
C SER A 63 11.57 -0.04 -0.50
N LEU A 64 10.43 -0.75 -0.48
CA LEU A 64 9.94 -1.50 0.69
C LEU A 64 9.67 -2.97 0.41
N ASN A 65 10.44 -3.59 -0.49
CA ASN A 65 10.30 -5.01 -0.86
C ASN A 65 8.91 -5.37 -1.41
N HIS A 66 8.26 -4.49 -2.16
CA HIS A 66 7.04 -4.82 -2.88
C HIS A 66 7.30 -4.80 -4.38
N ILE A 67 6.56 -5.62 -5.12
CA ILE A 67 6.64 -5.71 -6.58
C ILE A 67 5.24 -5.60 -7.19
N GLN A 68 5.11 -4.84 -8.27
CA GLN A 68 3.86 -4.75 -9.03
C GLN A 68 3.82 -5.82 -10.10
N VAL A 69 3.14 -6.94 -9.82
CA VAL A 69 3.09 -8.06 -10.76
C VAL A 69 1.99 -7.90 -11.82
N ASP A 70 1.02 -7.00 -11.63
CA ASP A 70 0.03 -6.57 -12.62
C ASP A 70 -0.34 -5.09 -12.41
N ARG A 71 -0.92 -4.43 -13.42
CA ARG A 71 -1.42 -3.05 -13.36
C ARG A 71 -2.27 -2.79 -12.11
N ASN A 72 -3.05 -3.78 -11.67
CA ASN A 72 -3.95 -3.64 -10.52
C ASN A 72 -3.49 -4.38 -9.27
N TYR A 73 -2.28 -4.94 -9.24
CA TYR A 73 -1.88 -5.81 -8.15
C TYR A 73 -0.40 -5.67 -7.77
N VAL A 74 -0.17 -5.38 -6.49
CA VAL A 74 1.15 -5.23 -5.87
C VAL A 74 1.27 -6.23 -4.73
N VAL A 75 2.36 -6.98 -4.67
CA VAL A 75 2.61 -7.98 -3.64
C VAL A 75 3.88 -7.68 -2.87
N ASN A 76 3.89 -8.00 -1.58
CA ASN A 76 5.09 -7.97 -0.78
C ASN A 76 6.02 -9.13 -1.19
N LYS A 77 7.19 -8.81 -1.72
CA LYS A 77 8.20 -9.76 -2.21
C LYS A 77 8.65 -10.74 -1.14
N ARG A 78 8.64 -10.35 0.14
CA ARG A 78 8.99 -11.26 1.26
C ARG A 78 7.94 -12.35 1.46
N LYS A 79 6.70 -12.07 1.09
CA LYS A 79 5.55 -12.98 1.24
C LYS A 79 5.38 -13.90 0.04
N LEU A 80 6.13 -13.67 -1.04
CA LEU A 80 6.02 -14.41 -2.28
C LEU A 80 6.92 -15.65 -2.25
N ILE A 81 6.33 -16.84 -2.41
CA ILE A 81 7.07 -18.11 -2.52
C ILE A 81 7.42 -18.41 -3.97
N ASP A 82 6.42 -18.38 -4.86
CA ASP A 82 6.58 -18.89 -6.23
C ASP A 82 5.60 -18.22 -7.21
N TYR A 83 5.90 -18.35 -8.50
CA TYR A 83 5.01 -18.02 -9.59
C TYR A 83 4.98 -19.15 -10.61
N LYS A 84 3.77 -19.67 -10.87
CA LYS A 84 3.54 -20.62 -11.96
C LYS A 84 3.04 -19.89 -13.18
N LYS A 85 3.80 -20.02 -14.27
CA LYS A 85 3.49 -19.46 -15.59
C LYS A 85 2.15 -19.93 -16.16
N HIS A 86 1.68 -21.12 -15.77
CA HIS A 86 0.32 -21.59 -16.08
C HIS A 86 -0.32 -22.14 -14.80
N PRO A 87 -1.44 -21.56 -14.32
CA PRO A 87 -2.30 -20.54 -14.93
C PRO A 87 -2.00 -19.10 -14.42
N ASP A 88 -0.75 -18.63 -14.52
CA ASP A 88 -0.35 -17.30 -14.04
C ASP A 88 -0.67 -17.04 -12.57
N THR A 89 -0.24 -17.98 -11.73
CA THR A 89 -0.59 -17.99 -10.31
C THR A 89 0.61 -17.62 -9.46
N ILE A 90 0.43 -16.66 -8.57
CA ILE A 90 1.37 -16.37 -7.49
C ILE A 90 0.99 -17.16 -6.23
N TYR A 91 2.00 -17.63 -5.51
CA TYR A 91 1.86 -18.37 -4.26
C TYR A 91 2.50 -17.58 -3.13
N LEU A 92 1.76 -17.42 -2.03
CA LEU A 92 2.20 -16.67 -0.85
C LEU A 92 2.62 -17.59 0.29
N GLU A 93 3.38 -17.05 1.23
CA GLU A 93 3.96 -17.80 2.37
C GLU A 93 2.93 -18.46 3.29
N ASP A 94 1.71 -17.93 3.32
CA ASP A 94 0.61 -18.45 4.12
C ASP A 94 -0.16 -19.59 3.42
N GLY A 95 0.32 -20.04 2.26
CA GLY A 95 -0.29 -21.08 1.44
C GLY A 95 -1.43 -20.58 0.54
N THR A 96 -1.76 -19.28 0.57
CA THR A 96 -2.74 -18.71 -0.34
C THR A 96 -2.16 -18.54 -1.75
N SER A 97 -3.05 -18.47 -2.74
CA SER A 97 -2.66 -18.30 -4.14
C SER A 97 -3.61 -17.35 -4.86
N ARG A 98 -3.10 -16.59 -5.84
CA ARG A 98 -3.91 -15.75 -6.71
C ARG A 98 -3.55 -15.93 -8.16
N ILE A 99 -4.59 -16.03 -9.00
CA ILE A 99 -4.45 -15.98 -10.46
C ILE A 99 -4.36 -14.51 -10.88
N ILE A 100 -3.31 -14.18 -11.62
CA ILE A 100 -3.02 -12.83 -12.13
C ILE A 100 -2.92 -12.91 -13.66
N PRO A 101 -4.05 -12.82 -14.38
CA PRO A 101 -4.12 -13.13 -15.82
C PRO A 101 -3.19 -12.27 -16.68
N ASP A 102 -2.95 -11.02 -16.30
CA ASP A 102 -2.09 -10.07 -17.03
C ASP A 102 -0.75 -9.85 -16.32
N SER A 103 -0.21 -10.90 -15.70
CA SER A 103 1.03 -10.75 -14.94
C SER A 103 2.22 -10.36 -15.83
N ARG A 104 2.91 -9.28 -15.45
CA ARG A 104 4.23 -8.89 -16.01
C ARG A 104 5.30 -9.97 -15.78
N ALA A 105 5.08 -10.89 -14.85
CA ALA A 105 5.96 -12.03 -14.60
C ALA A 105 6.07 -12.97 -15.79
N LYS A 106 5.07 -13.00 -16.69
CA LYS A 106 5.12 -13.79 -17.93
C LYS A 106 6.27 -13.37 -18.85
N GLU A 107 6.53 -12.06 -18.91
CA GLU A 107 7.43 -11.43 -19.86
C GLU A 107 8.85 -11.30 -19.28
N HIS A 108 8.95 -10.98 -17.99
CA HIS A 108 10.23 -10.63 -17.36
C HIS A 108 10.69 -11.63 -16.28
N GLY A 109 9.81 -12.51 -15.80
CA GLY A 109 10.05 -13.31 -14.60
C GLY A 109 10.02 -12.47 -13.33
N LEU A 110 9.63 -13.07 -12.19
CA LEU A 110 9.39 -12.37 -10.93
C LEU A 110 10.53 -11.45 -10.47
N ASN A 111 11.78 -11.83 -10.71
CA ASN A 111 12.96 -11.12 -10.21
C ASN A 111 13.38 -9.91 -11.05
N GLN A 112 12.78 -9.71 -12.23
CA GLN A 112 13.11 -8.59 -13.13
C GLN A 112 11.97 -7.56 -13.24
N ILE A 113 10.87 -7.77 -12.52
CA ILE A 113 9.77 -6.80 -12.48
C ILE A 113 10.13 -5.70 -11.49
N GLU A 114 10.42 -4.52 -12.00
CA GLU A 114 10.53 -3.31 -11.20
C GLU A 114 9.29 -2.43 -11.31
N LEU A 115 9.01 -1.69 -10.24
CA LEU A 115 8.04 -0.61 -10.27
C LEU A 115 8.55 0.52 -11.21
N PRO A 116 7.70 1.06 -12.09
CA PRO A 116 8.06 2.16 -12.98
C PRO A 116 8.47 3.40 -12.16
N ILE A 117 9.42 4.17 -12.69
CA ILE A 117 9.87 5.44 -12.09
C ILE A 117 9.01 6.56 -12.68
N SER A 118 8.27 7.29 -11.85
CA SER A 118 7.61 8.53 -12.26
C SER A 118 8.42 9.73 -11.77
N PRO A 119 8.80 10.68 -12.64
CA PRO A 119 9.55 11.87 -12.24
C PRO A 119 8.75 12.82 -11.32
N ASP A 120 7.42 12.82 -11.40
CA ASP A 120 6.51 13.68 -10.61
C ASP A 120 5.71 12.89 -9.54
N GLY A 121 5.99 11.60 -9.40
CA GLY A 121 5.17 10.68 -8.62
C GLY A 121 5.20 10.91 -7.12
N ASP A 122 6.35 11.32 -6.60
CA ASP A 122 6.57 11.46 -5.16
C ASP A 122 5.79 12.66 -4.57
N GLU A 123 5.65 13.74 -5.33
CA GLU A 123 4.94 14.96 -4.92
C GLU A 123 3.41 14.79 -4.96
N LEU A 124 2.89 14.18 -6.04
CA LEU A 124 1.46 13.81 -6.16
C LEU A 124 1.02 12.83 -5.08
N LEU A 125 1.90 11.88 -4.74
CA LEU A 125 1.66 10.90 -3.69
C LEU A 125 1.69 11.53 -2.30
N LEU A 126 2.65 12.41 -2.03
CA LEU A 126 2.72 13.14 -0.76
C LEU A 126 1.47 14.00 -0.54
N SER A 127 1.04 14.74 -1.57
CA SER A 127 -0.19 15.54 -1.53
C SER A 127 -1.45 14.68 -1.28
N SER A 128 -1.61 13.58 -2.02
CA SER A 128 -2.75 12.66 -1.85
C SER A 128 -2.76 11.97 -0.48
N LEU A 129 -1.57 11.66 0.08
CA LEU A 129 -1.42 11.09 1.42
C LEU A 129 -1.77 12.11 2.51
N LEU A 130 -1.26 13.34 2.40
CA LEU A 130 -1.57 14.42 3.35
C LEU A 130 -3.07 14.74 3.38
N ASP A 131 -3.72 14.82 2.21
CA ASP A 131 -5.16 15.02 2.10
C ASP A 131 -5.94 13.88 2.79
N TYR A 132 -5.54 12.64 2.58
CA TYR A 132 -6.20 11.49 3.19
C TYR A 132 -6.03 11.47 4.73
N ILE A 133 -4.83 11.71 5.24
CA ILE A 133 -4.56 11.75 6.69
C ILE A 133 -5.33 12.90 7.33
N THR A 134 -5.34 14.07 6.69
CA THR A 134 -6.10 15.24 7.13
C THR A 134 -7.59 14.91 7.24
N ASN A 135 -8.14 14.22 6.24
CA ASN A 135 -9.53 13.75 6.28
C ASN A 135 -9.80 12.74 7.40
N ILE A 136 -8.87 11.81 7.68
CA ILE A 136 -9.01 10.86 8.80
C ILE A 136 -8.99 11.60 10.15
N ILE A 137 -8.04 12.51 10.36
CA ILE A 137 -7.89 13.29 11.61
C ILE A 137 -9.17 14.06 11.92
N ASN A 138 -9.76 14.66 10.88
CA ASN A 138 -11.00 15.43 10.93
C ASN A 138 -12.26 14.56 11.01
N SER A 139 -12.14 13.24 10.84
CA SER A 139 -13.26 12.31 10.97
C SER A 139 -13.66 12.10 12.45
N LYS A 140 -14.93 11.77 12.66
CA LYS A 140 -15.47 11.44 14.00
C LYS A 140 -15.13 10.01 14.45
N HIS A 141 -14.44 9.22 13.63
CA HIS A 141 -14.27 7.77 13.81
C HIS A 141 -12.84 7.37 14.24
N ILE A 142 -12.04 8.33 14.70
CA ILE A 142 -10.67 8.12 15.18
C ILE A 142 -10.56 8.45 16.67
N ASP A 143 -9.84 7.62 17.42
CA ASP A 143 -9.54 7.87 18.83
C ASP A 143 -8.43 8.91 19.00
N ASP A 144 -8.41 9.61 20.14
CA ASP A 144 -7.50 10.73 20.37
C ASP A 144 -6.01 10.33 20.35
N LYS A 145 -5.68 9.09 20.74
CA LYS A 145 -4.30 8.60 20.72
C LYS A 145 -3.82 8.39 19.29
N THR A 146 -4.66 7.78 18.44
CA THR A 146 -4.35 7.62 17.01
C THR A 146 -4.33 8.96 16.30
N ARG A 147 -5.28 9.87 16.61
CA ARG A 147 -5.32 11.23 16.06
C ARG A 147 -4.01 11.98 16.32
N LYS A 148 -3.53 11.98 17.57
CA LYS A 148 -2.29 12.65 17.94
C LYS A 148 -1.08 12.12 17.16
N LYS A 149 -0.96 10.79 17.03
CA LYS A 149 0.12 10.19 16.23
C LYS A 149 0.09 10.63 14.77
N LEU A 150 -1.09 10.72 14.16
CA LEU A 150 -1.23 11.18 12.79
C LEU A 150 -0.91 12.67 12.63
N GLN A 151 -1.27 13.50 13.62
CA GLN A 151 -0.90 14.92 13.65
C GLN A 151 0.62 15.10 13.77
N ASP A 152 1.28 14.33 14.65
CA ASP A 152 2.74 14.34 14.78
C ASP A 152 3.42 13.95 13.44
N ILE A 153 2.82 13.03 12.69
CA ILE A 153 3.28 12.64 11.35
C ILE A 153 3.12 13.79 10.34
N ILE A 154 1.96 14.45 10.28
CA ILE A 154 1.73 15.59 9.38
C ILE A 154 2.75 16.69 9.67
N GLU A 155 2.97 17.05 10.93
CA GLU A 155 3.90 18.10 11.30
C GLU A 155 5.35 17.77 10.86
N ILE A 156 5.73 16.49 10.91
CA ILE A 156 7.04 16.04 10.40
C ILE A 156 7.11 16.12 8.87
N LEU A 157 6.02 15.78 8.17
CA LEU A 157 5.96 15.83 6.71
C LEU A 157 6.00 17.28 6.21
N GLU A 158 5.18 18.17 6.76
CA GLU A 158 5.13 19.60 6.42
C GLU A 158 6.47 20.30 6.69
N LYS A 159 7.15 19.99 7.81
CA LYS A 159 8.49 20.54 8.11
C LYS A 159 9.57 20.12 7.11
N LYS A 160 9.41 18.98 6.46
CA LYS A 160 10.39 18.42 5.51
C LYS A 160 10.10 18.78 4.07
N HIS A 161 8.83 19.08 3.78
CA HIS A 161 8.34 19.41 2.46
C HIS A 161 7.49 20.69 2.55
N PRO A 162 8.10 21.85 2.84
CA PRO A 162 7.37 23.09 3.10
C PRO A 162 6.68 23.69 1.86
N ASP A 163 7.05 23.21 0.67
CA ASP A 163 6.50 23.66 -0.61
C ASP A 163 5.34 22.77 -1.12
N THR A 164 4.98 21.72 -0.35
CA THR A 164 3.86 20.79 -0.63
C THR A 164 2.66 21.13 0.22
#